data_AF-A0A510PGK3-F1
#
_entry.id   AF-A0A510PGK3-F1
#
_cell.length_a   1.000
_cell.length_b   1.000
_cell.length_c   1.000
_cell.angle_alpha   90.00
_cell.angle_beta   90.00
_cell.angle_gamma   90.00
#
_symmetry.space_group_name_H-M   'P 1'
#
loop_
_entity.id
_entity.type
_entity.pdbx_description
1 polymer ?
#
loop_
_entity_poly.entity_id
_entity_poly.type
_entity_poly.pdbx_seq_one_letter_code
_entity_poly.pdbx_strand_id
1 'polypeptide(L)'
;MTQILLEIPDELISRLQEQKSSVQEIVIKALENYLQTELLDITKTRTWELCGSLEIDQPEPKYMIGQDNQGQPITNYAENINEILY
;
A
#
# COMPACT_ATOMS: atom_id res chain seq x y z
N MET A 1 -16.59 26.92 3.64
CA MET A 1 -15.18 26.84 4.05
C MET A 1 -15.15 26.30 5.47
N THR A 2 -14.48 25.18 5.69
CA THR A 2 -14.33 24.58 7.02
C THR A 2 -13.07 25.16 7.65
N GLN A 3 -13.17 25.62 8.89
CA GLN A 3 -12.03 26.11 9.65
C GLN A 3 -11.56 25.01 10.60
N ILE A 4 -10.27 24.72 10.57
CA ILE A 4 -9.62 23.72 11.42
C ILE A 4 -8.49 24.42 12.17
N LEU A 5 -8.39 24.18 13.46
CA LEU A 5 -7.32 24.69 14.30
C LEU A 5 -6.33 23.55 14.56
N LEU A 6 -5.06 23.80 14.28
CA LEU A 6 -4.02 22.77 14.30
C LEU A 6 -2.84 23.33 15.10
N GLU A 7 -2.47 22.64 16.17
CA GLU A 7 -1.31 22.98 16.97
C GLU A 7 -0.06 22.41 16.28
N ILE A 8 0.82 23.29 15.82
CA ILE A 8 2.06 22.93 15.14
C ILE A 8 3.23 23.30 16.05
N PRO A 9 4.14 22.36 16.37
CA PRO A 9 5.35 22.66 17.13
C PRO A 9 6.17 23.81 16.54
N ASP A 10 6.71 24.69 17.39
CA ASP A 10 7.46 25.89 16.99
C ASP A 10 8.69 25.57 16.12
N GLU A 11 9.34 24.43 16.39
CA GLU A 11 10.48 23.96 15.60
C GLU A 11 10.09 23.70 14.13
N LEU A 12 8.89 23.16 13.91
CA LEU A 12 8.38 22.89 12.57
C LEU A 12 7.95 24.18 11.88
N ILE A 13 7.30 25.12 12.59
CA ILE A 13 6.94 26.42 12.04
C ILE A 13 8.17 27.17 11.52
N SER A 14 9.25 27.16 12.29
CA SER A 14 10.50 27.82 11.92
C SER A 14 11.06 27.27 10.61
N ARG A 15 11.06 25.93 10.43
CA ARG A 15 11.49 25.27 9.19
C ARG A 15 10.53 25.50 8.01
N LEU A 16 9.24 25.65 8.28
CA LEU A 16 8.22 25.90 7.25
C LEU A 16 8.29 27.35 6.72
N GLN A 17 8.65 28.32 7.58
CA GLN A 17 8.81 29.72 7.20
C GLN A 17 10.03 29.96 6.28
N GLU A 18 11.03 29.09 6.31
CA GLU A 18 12.16 29.13 5.38
C GLU A 18 11.76 28.71 3.95
N GLN A 19 10.59 28.09 3.78
CA GLN A 19 10.06 27.71 2.48
C GLN A 19 9.32 28.88 1.83
N LYS A 20 9.33 28.92 0.49
CA LYS A 20 8.62 29.95 -0.29
C LYS A 20 7.10 29.77 -0.32
N SER A 21 6.60 28.64 0.15
CA SER A 21 5.18 28.28 0.14
C SER A 21 4.51 28.69 1.45
N SER A 22 3.21 28.98 1.41
CA SER A 22 2.46 29.28 2.62
C SER A 22 2.28 28.03 3.49
N VAL A 23 2.21 28.19 4.82
CA VAL A 23 1.92 27.09 5.75
C VAL A 23 0.63 26.37 5.38
N GLN A 24 -0.38 27.12 4.92
CA GLN A 24 -1.65 26.56 4.49
C GLN A 24 -1.50 25.61 3.30
N GLU A 25 -0.77 25.99 2.26
CA GLU A 25 -0.52 25.13 1.09
C GLU A 25 0.24 23.86 1.49
N ILE A 26 1.21 23.98 2.39
CA ILE A 26 2.00 22.84 2.87
C ILE A 26 1.11 21.85 3.64
N VAL A 27 0.25 22.35 4.54
CA VAL A 27 -0.68 21.53 5.32
C VAL A 27 -1.69 20.82 4.41
N ILE A 28 -2.27 21.52 3.43
CA ILE A 28 -3.22 20.92 2.48
C ILE A 28 -2.55 19.78 1.71
N LYS A 29 -1.34 20.03 1.17
CA LYS A 29 -0.60 19.03 0.40
C LYS A 29 -0.21 17.81 1.25
N ALA A 30 0.13 18.03 2.51
CA ALA A 30 0.42 16.94 3.45
C ALA A 30 -0.82 16.06 3.70
N LEU A 31 -1.99 16.67 3.87
CA LEU A 31 -3.26 15.96 4.04
C LEU A 31 -3.65 15.18 2.78
N GLU A 32 -3.49 15.78 1.60
CA GLU A 32 -3.73 15.11 0.32
C GLU A 32 -2.83 13.87 0.14
N ASN A 33 -1.53 14.01 0.44
CA ASN A 33 -0.58 12.90 0.39
C ASN A 33 -0.92 11.80 1.40
N TYR A 34 -1.33 12.17 2.62
CA TYR A 34 -1.72 11.22 3.64
C TYR A 34 -2.94 10.38 3.19
N LEU A 35 -3.96 11.04 2.65
CA LEU A 35 -5.15 10.37 2.12
C LEU A 35 -4.82 9.47 0.92
N GLN A 36 -3.86 9.85 0.09
CA GLN A 36 -3.34 8.98 -0.97
C GLN A 36 -2.56 7.78 -0.43
N THR A 37 -1.93 7.91 0.75
CA THR A 37 -1.17 6.85 1.40
C THR A 37 -2.10 5.84 2.09
N GLU A 38 -3.23 6.27 2.66
CA GLU A 38 -4.25 5.36 3.21
C GLU A 38 -4.99 4.52 2.15
N LEU A 39 -4.82 4.84 0.86
CA LEU A 39 -5.20 3.96 -0.26
C LEU A 39 -4.17 2.86 -0.56
N LEU A 40 -3.18 2.65 0.32
CA LEU A 40 -2.38 1.42 0.34
C LEU A 40 -3.30 0.26 0.71
N ASP A 41 -3.99 -0.22 -0.30
CA ASP A 41 -4.70 -1.48 -0.29
C ASP A 41 -3.69 -2.57 0.10
N ILE A 42 -3.78 -3.02 1.34
CA ILE A 42 -2.89 -4.06 1.87
C ILE A 42 -3.01 -5.36 1.07
N THR A 43 -4.13 -5.56 0.35
CA THR A 43 -4.30 -6.68 -0.61
C THR A 43 -3.49 -6.49 -1.89
N LYS A 44 -3.02 -5.27 -2.19
CA LYS A 44 -2.11 -4.97 -3.31
C LYS A 44 -0.63 -4.98 -2.91
N THR A 45 -0.32 -5.09 -1.62
CA THR A 45 1.08 -5.25 -1.22
C THR A 45 1.51 -6.67 -1.55
N ARG A 46 2.59 -6.82 -2.33
CA ARG A 46 3.15 -8.14 -2.68
C ARG A 46 3.91 -8.78 -1.52
N THR A 47 3.49 -8.51 -0.30
CA THR A 47 4.12 -9.02 0.92
C THR A 47 4.12 -10.54 0.94
N TRP A 48 3.17 -11.17 0.25
CA TRP A 48 3.14 -12.62 -0.01
C TRP A 48 4.37 -13.14 -0.77
N GLU A 49 5.00 -12.35 -1.65
CA GLU A 49 6.25 -12.74 -2.36
C GLU A 49 7.42 -12.95 -1.37
N LEU A 50 7.37 -12.34 -0.17
CA LEU A 50 8.41 -12.45 0.85
C LEU A 50 8.25 -13.68 1.75
N CYS A 51 7.08 -14.32 1.74
CA CYS A 51 6.75 -15.43 2.64
C CYS A 51 7.20 -16.81 2.10
N GLY A 52 7.89 -16.84 0.97
CA GLY A 52 8.26 -18.07 0.27
C GLY A 52 7.17 -18.57 -0.68
N SER A 53 7.56 -19.40 -1.64
CA SER A 53 6.65 -19.99 -2.64
C SER A 53 6.56 -21.50 -2.48
N LEU A 54 5.37 -22.04 -2.77
CA LEU A 54 5.14 -23.48 -2.93
C LEU A 54 4.90 -23.74 -4.41
N GLU A 55 5.68 -24.67 -4.98
CA GLU A 55 5.49 -25.12 -6.36
C GLU A 55 4.44 -26.24 -6.40
N ILE A 56 3.46 -26.12 -7.30
CA ILE A 56 2.41 -27.10 -7.50
C ILE A 56 2.44 -27.54 -8.96
N ASP A 57 2.76 -28.81 -9.20
CA ASP A 57 2.97 -29.37 -10.55
C ASP A 57 1.74 -29.24 -11.47
N GLN A 58 0.54 -29.28 -10.91
CA GLN A 58 -0.73 -29.21 -11.66
C GLN A 58 -1.72 -28.27 -10.97
N PRO A 59 -1.60 -26.94 -11.18
CA PRO A 59 -2.45 -26.00 -10.49
C PRO A 59 -3.89 -26.03 -11.02
N GLU A 60 -4.86 -26.08 -10.11
CA GLU A 60 -6.28 -25.95 -10.43
C GLU A 60 -6.60 -24.55 -11.01
N PRO A 61 -7.44 -24.45 -12.06
CA PRO A 61 -7.73 -23.17 -12.71
C PRO A 61 -8.30 -22.07 -11.81
N LYS A 62 -9.07 -22.43 -10.78
CA LYS A 62 -9.65 -21.48 -9.82
C LYS A 62 -8.62 -20.72 -8.98
N TYR A 63 -7.40 -21.27 -8.83
CA TYR A 63 -6.34 -20.67 -8.02
C TYR A 63 -5.25 -20.01 -8.87
N MET A 64 -5.36 -20.03 -10.21
CA MET A 64 -4.44 -19.33 -11.10
C MET A 64 -4.76 -17.84 -11.17
N ILE A 65 -3.78 -16.98 -10.84
CA ILE A 65 -3.92 -15.52 -10.83
C ILE A 65 -3.15 -14.82 -11.96
N GLY A 66 -2.36 -15.57 -12.74
CA GLY A 66 -1.64 -15.04 -13.89
C GLY A 66 -0.49 -15.93 -14.34
N GLN A 67 0.45 -15.32 -15.06
CA GLN A 67 1.71 -15.94 -15.47
C GLN A 67 2.87 -15.01 -15.12
N ASP A 68 4.02 -15.58 -14.80
CA ASP A 68 5.26 -14.84 -14.60
C ASP A 68 5.93 -14.45 -15.93
N ASN A 69 7.07 -13.77 -15.84
CA ASN A 69 7.83 -13.33 -17.01
C ASN A 69 8.42 -14.48 -17.84
N GLN A 70 8.39 -15.71 -17.34
CA GLN A 70 8.85 -16.93 -18.01
C GLN A 70 7.67 -17.77 -18.55
N GLY A 71 6.44 -17.30 -18.38
CA GLY A 71 5.22 -17.99 -18.79
C GLY A 71 4.75 -19.07 -17.82
N GLN A 72 5.34 -19.16 -16.63
CA GLN A 72 4.92 -20.12 -15.60
C GLN A 72 3.67 -19.60 -14.88
N PRO A 73 2.69 -20.48 -14.56
CA PRO A 73 1.47 -20.07 -13.88
C PRO A 73 1.76 -19.57 -12.46
N ILE A 74 1.27 -18.38 -12.12
CA ILE A 74 1.27 -17.83 -10.77
C ILE A 74 -0.06 -18.19 -10.11
N THR A 75 0.01 -18.63 -8.86
CA THR A 75 -1.14 -19.15 -8.13
C THR A 75 -1.30 -18.51 -6.74
N ASN A 76 -2.53 -18.51 -6.20
CA ASN A 76 -2.83 -17.97 -4.87
C ASN A 76 -3.45 -19.02 -3.94
N TYR A 77 -2.73 -20.13 -3.75
CA TYR A 77 -3.11 -21.16 -2.77
C TYR A 77 -3.00 -20.66 -1.33
N ALA A 78 -2.12 -19.68 -1.07
CA ALA A 78 -1.87 -19.15 0.27
C ALA A 78 -3.11 -18.54 0.91
N GLU A 79 -3.94 -17.84 0.14
CA GLU A 79 -5.20 -17.26 0.65
C GLU A 79 -6.30 -18.29 0.91
N ASN A 80 -6.18 -19.49 0.34
CA ASN A 80 -7.20 -20.53 0.42
C ASN A 80 -6.72 -21.76 1.21
N ILE A 81 -5.66 -21.62 2.00
CA ILE A 81 -4.93 -22.75 2.61
C ILE A 81 -5.83 -23.68 3.44
N ASN A 82 -6.86 -23.11 4.07
CA ASN A 82 -7.85 -23.87 4.86
C ASN A 82 -8.70 -24.80 4.00
N GLU A 83 -9.02 -24.43 2.75
CA GLU A 83 -9.80 -25.27 1.83
C GLU A 83 -8.94 -26.31 1.10
N ILE A 84 -7.63 -26.08 1.04
CA ILE A 84 -6.69 -26.93 0.32
C ILE A 84 -6.10 -28.01 1.24
N LEU A 85 -5.85 -27.69 2.51
CA LEU A 85 -5.22 -28.61 3.47
C LEU A 85 -6.21 -29.38 4.37
N TYR A 86 -7.50 -29.00 4.39
CA TYR A 86 -8.54 -29.64 5.21
C TYR A 86 -9.77 -29.99 4.38
#